data_AF-R7WDF0-F1
#
_entry.id   AF-R7WDF0-F1
#
_cell.length_a   1.000
_cell.length_b   1.000
_cell.length_c   1.000
_cell.angle_alpha   90.00
_cell.angle_beta   90.00
_cell.angle_gamma   90.00
#
_symmetry.space_group_name_H-M   'P 1'
#
loop_
_entity.id
_entity.type
_entity.pdbx_description
1 polymer ?
#
loop_
_entity_poly.entity_id
_entity_poly.type
_entity_poly.pdbx_seq_one_letter_code
_entity_poly.pdbx_strand_id
1 'polypeptide(L)'
;MSSPDAADSEAASLDDNREPEELASIPESLHTNGGLKLRVVWTISSLIAASARHYLLQPIIADHEMLDSLNLTDADGQGVLTMDKKQLQELRVRPVSVSGNSHRTLMPALIMRLWYAPHIELPGGVLLKGATLVAIRPSDDVLREGGGVEAAGPAGASWISDAFEEPYRTAAKVLFKRRTYSLEMNSF
;
A
#
# COMPACT_ATOMS: atom_id res chain seq x y z
N MET A 1 -35.89 72.71 -15.10
CA MET A 1 -36.15 71.66 -16.12
C MET A 1 -34.84 70.94 -16.36
N SER A 2 -34.77 69.67 -15.94
CA SER A 2 -34.09 68.54 -16.60
C SER A 2 -33.80 67.47 -15.56
N SER A 3 -34.59 66.40 -15.60
CA SER A 3 -34.35 65.12 -14.95
C SER A 3 -33.13 64.43 -15.56
N PRO A 4 -32.50 63.47 -14.86
CA PRO A 4 -31.84 62.35 -15.50
C PRO A 4 -32.68 61.07 -15.39
N ASP A 5 -32.71 60.39 -16.52
CA ASP A 5 -33.43 59.16 -16.85
C ASP A 5 -33.02 57.93 -16.05
N ALA A 6 -33.96 57.00 -16.01
CA ALA A 6 -33.83 55.63 -15.57
C ALA A 6 -32.72 54.89 -16.35
N ALA A 7 -31.88 54.15 -15.63
CA ALA A 7 -30.99 53.17 -16.21
C ALA A 7 -31.43 51.77 -15.77
N ASP A 8 -31.48 50.94 -16.80
CA ASP A 8 -32.07 49.63 -16.95
C ASP A 8 -31.46 48.54 -16.05
N SER A 9 -32.27 47.52 -15.80
CA SER A 9 -31.82 46.25 -15.24
C SER A 9 -31.16 45.43 -16.34
N GLU A 10 -29.90 45.03 -16.16
CA GLU A 10 -29.36 43.92 -16.94
C GLU A 10 -28.54 43.00 -16.03
N ALA A 11 -29.09 41.81 -15.83
CA ALA A 11 -28.51 40.71 -15.08
C ALA A 11 -27.32 40.14 -15.86
N ALA A 12 -26.10 40.56 -15.51
CA ALA A 12 -24.90 39.90 -15.96
C ALA A 12 -24.63 38.67 -15.06
N SER A 13 -24.96 37.50 -15.60
CA SER A 13 -24.61 36.18 -15.11
C SER A 13 -23.13 36.11 -14.75
N LEU A 14 -22.84 35.84 -13.48
CA LEU A 14 -21.53 35.39 -13.03
C LEU A 14 -21.26 34.03 -13.66
N ASP A 15 -20.43 34.05 -14.70
CA ASP A 15 -19.83 32.89 -15.32
C ASP A 15 -18.88 32.24 -14.29
N ASP A 16 -19.45 31.39 -13.43
CA ASP A 16 -18.74 30.46 -12.56
C ASP A 16 -18.14 29.36 -13.44
N ASN A 17 -17.14 29.74 -14.24
CA ASN A 17 -16.17 28.82 -14.80
C ASN A 17 -15.29 28.30 -13.65
N ARG A 18 -15.92 27.45 -12.84
CA ARG A 18 -15.25 26.51 -11.96
C ARG A 18 -14.55 25.52 -12.89
N GLU A 19 -13.32 25.87 -13.24
CA GLU A 19 -12.35 24.95 -13.84
C GLU A 19 -12.48 23.59 -13.14
N PRO A 20 -12.68 22.49 -13.89
CA PRO A 20 -12.86 21.19 -13.30
C PRO A 20 -11.64 20.86 -12.47
N GLU A 21 -11.88 20.56 -11.19
CA GLU A 21 -10.90 20.09 -10.21
C GLU A 21 -9.79 19.32 -10.90
N GLU A 22 -8.57 19.85 -10.82
CA GLU A 22 -7.35 19.13 -11.15
C GLU A 22 -7.45 17.75 -10.52
N LEU A 23 -7.69 16.75 -11.36
CA LEU A 23 -7.62 15.35 -11.01
C LEU A 23 -6.21 15.06 -10.50
N ALA A 24 -6.06 15.17 -9.18
CA ALA A 24 -5.25 14.28 -8.36
C ALA A 24 -3.88 13.91 -8.92
N SER A 25 -3.07 14.90 -9.32
CA SER A 25 -1.73 14.63 -9.80
C SER A 25 -0.83 14.14 -8.65
N ILE A 26 -0.14 13.02 -8.87
CA ILE A 26 0.92 12.54 -7.99
C ILE A 26 2.03 13.62 -7.99
N PRO A 27 2.59 14.02 -6.82
CA PRO A 27 3.60 15.07 -6.74
C PRO A 27 4.72 14.85 -7.75
N GLU A 28 5.09 15.87 -8.51
CA GLU A 28 6.15 15.77 -9.54
C GLU A 28 7.44 15.18 -8.97
N SER A 29 7.76 15.45 -7.70
CA SER A 29 8.92 14.84 -7.01
C SER A 29 8.96 13.30 -7.01
N LEU A 30 7.80 12.63 -7.07
CA LEU A 30 7.71 11.17 -7.22
C LEU A 30 8.02 10.72 -8.65
N HIS A 31 7.67 11.55 -9.63
CA HIS A 31 7.89 11.28 -11.04
C HIS A 31 9.31 11.66 -11.49
N THR A 32 9.92 12.66 -10.86
CA THR A 32 11.29 13.08 -11.15
C THR A 32 12.29 11.96 -10.83
N ASN A 33 13.26 11.78 -11.73
CA ASN A 33 14.37 10.83 -11.60
C ASN A 33 13.96 9.34 -11.54
N GLY A 34 12.78 8.97 -12.07
CA GLY A 34 12.33 7.57 -12.09
C GLY A 34 11.95 7.00 -10.73
N GLY A 35 11.81 7.84 -9.69
CA GLY A 35 11.57 7.43 -8.31
C GLY A 35 10.34 6.53 -8.14
N LEU A 36 9.20 6.91 -8.72
CA LEU A 36 7.98 6.10 -8.67
C LEU A 36 8.13 4.79 -9.44
N LYS A 37 8.70 4.83 -10.66
CA LYS A 37 8.91 3.63 -11.48
C LYS A 37 9.81 2.61 -10.76
N LEU A 38 10.89 3.08 -10.16
CA LEU A 38 11.81 2.22 -9.42
C LEU A 38 11.15 1.63 -8.17
N ARG A 39 10.33 2.41 -7.45
CA ARG A 39 9.55 1.91 -6.30
C ARG A 39 8.53 0.86 -6.70
N VAL A 40 7.86 1.05 -7.84
CA VAL A 40 6.94 0.04 -8.40
C VAL A 40 7.70 -1.25 -8.69
N VAL A 41 8.84 -1.17 -9.38
CA VAL A 41 9.69 -2.34 -9.65
C VAL A 41 10.13 -3.03 -8.37
N TRP A 42 10.66 -2.28 -7.40
CA TRP A 42 11.09 -2.84 -6.11
C TRP A 42 9.95 -3.50 -5.35
N THR A 43 8.76 -2.91 -5.40
CA THR A 43 7.59 -3.48 -4.72
C THR A 43 7.17 -4.79 -5.35
N ILE A 44 7.09 -4.85 -6.69
CA ILE A 44 6.76 -6.08 -7.42
C ILE A 44 7.84 -7.14 -7.19
N SER A 45 9.12 -6.78 -7.30
CA SER A 45 10.24 -7.71 -7.06
C SER A 45 10.24 -8.26 -5.63
N SER A 46 9.97 -7.40 -4.63
CA SER A 46 9.88 -7.82 -3.23
C SER A 46 8.72 -8.79 -3.00
N LEU A 47 7.58 -8.52 -3.63
CA LEU A 47 6.40 -9.39 -3.56
C LEU A 47 6.65 -10.76 -4.20
N ILE A 48 7.29 -10.81 -5.38
CA ILE A 48 7.68 -12.06 -6.04
C ILE A 48 8.69 -12.83 -5.17
N ALA A 49 9.69 -12.15 -4.61
CA ALA A 49 10.65 -12.81 -3.73
C ALA A 49 9.95 -13.36 -2.46
N ALA A 50 9.00 -12.63 -1.90
CA ALA A 50 8.22 -13.07 -0.73
C ALA A 50 7.36 -14.29 -1.07
N SER A 51 6.67 -14.32 -2.21
CA SER A 51 5.85 -15.45 -2.63
C SER A 51 6.69 -16.70 -2.92
N ALA A 52 7.87 -16.54 -3.53
CA ALA A 52 8.81 -17.63 -3.73
C ALA A 52 9.27 -18.27 -2.40
N ARG A 53 9.55 -17.47 -1.36
CA ARG A 53 9.91 -17.98 -0.02
C ARG A 53 8.79 -18.86 0.56
N HIS A 54 7.53 -18.43 0.43
CA HIS A 54 6.39 -19.20 0.90
C HIS A 54 6.25 -20.54 0.15
N TYR A 55 6.41 -20.52 -1.17
CA TYR A 55 6.35 -21.73 -1.98
C TYR A 55 7.47 -22.72 -1.68
N LEU A 56 8.71 -22.24 -1.57
CA LEU A 56 9.87 -23.09 -1.29
C LEU A 56 9.81 -23.77 0.09
N LEU A 57 9.20 -23.11 1.07
CA LEU A 57 9.08 -23.65 2.43
C LEU A 57 7.91 -24.61 2.60
N GLN A 58 6.95 -24.61 1.69
CA GLN A 58 5.74 -25.43 1.83
C GLN A 58 6.04 -26.94 2.00
N PRO A 59 6.93 -27.58 1.22
CA PRO A 59 7.27 -29.00 1.41
C PRO A 59 7.92 -29.25 2.78
N ILE A 60 8.83 -28.36 3.20
CA ILE A 60 9.51 -28.48 4.49
C ILE A 60 8.51 -28.40 5.64
N ILE A 61 7.54 -27.48 5.56
CA ILE A 61 6.50 -27.31 6.59
C ILE A 61 5.54 -28.51 6.61
N ALA A 62 5.25 -29.10 5.45
CA ALA A 62 4.42 -30.31 5.33
C ALA A 62 5.12 -31.54 5.95
N ASP A 63 6.42 -31.68 5.74
CA ASP A 63 7.20 -32.83 6.24
C ASP A 63 7.47 -32.75 7.76
N HIS A 64 7.34 -31.57 8.37
CA HIS A 64 7.65 -31.34 9.78
C HIS A 64 6.42 -30.90 10.57
N GLU A 65 5.55 -31.85 10.93
CA GLU A 65 4.30 -31.57 11.68
C GLU A 65 4.52 -30.95 13.06
N MET A 66 5.63 -31.30 13.74
CA MET A 66 5.99 -30.77 15.06
C MET A 66 6.61 -29.36 15.02
N LEU A 67 6.80 -28.78 13.83
CA LEU A 67 7.35 -27.44 13.71
C LEU A 67 6.33 -26.41 14.25
N ASP A 68 6.73 -25.71 15.30
CA ASP A 68 5.92 -24.70 16.00
C ASP A 68 6.27 -23.25 15.62
N SER A 69 7.44 -23.01 15.03
CA SER A 69 7.86 -21.69 14.56
C SER A 69 8.89 -21.79 13.45
N LEU A 70 8.87 -20.84 12.52
CA LEU A 70 9.84 -20.73 11.42
C LEU A 70 10.34 -19.29 11.30
N ASN A 71 11.65 -19.12 11.18
CA ASN A 71 12.26 -17.85 10.82
C ASN A 71 13.30 -18.11 9.72
N LEU A 72 13.04 -17.57 8.54
CA LEU A 72 13.92 -17.65 7.37
C LEU A 72 14.41 -16.24 7.03
N THR A 73 15.71 -16.09 6.87
CA THR A 73 16.34 -14.84 6.41
C THR A 73 17.21 -15.15 5.19
N ASP A 74 17.15 -14.31 4.16
CA ASP A 74 18.04 -14.45 3.00
C ASP A 74 19.50 -14.10 3.31
N ALA A 75 20.40 -14.43 2.39
CA ALA A 75 21.85 -14.27 2.59
C ALA A 75 22.25 -12.82 2.90
N ASP A 76 21.52 -11.85 2.36
CA ASP A 76 21.79 -10.42 2.51
C ASP A 76 21.03 -9.78 3.69
N GLY A 77 20.23 -10.56 4.42
CA GLY A 77 19.44 -10.08 5.55
C GLY A 77 18.29 -9.14 5.18
N GLN A 78 17.92 -9.04 3.90
CA GLN A 78 16.93 -8.09 3.41
C GLN A 78 15.51 -8.65 3.45
N GLY A 79 15.36 -9.96 3.27
CA GLY A 79 14.08 -10.63 3.27
C GLY A 79 13.95 -11.62 4.40
N VAL A 80 13.01 -11.34 5.32
CA VAL A 80 12.69 -12.17 6.47
C VAL A 80 11.28 -12.74 6.31
N LEU A 81 11.12 -14.04 6.53
CA LEU A 81 9.83 -14.72 6.66
C LEU A 81 9.75 -15.36 8.04
N THR A 82 8.83 -14.87 8.85
CA THR A 82 8.52 -15.42 10.18
C THR A 82 7.12 -16.00 10.16
N MET A 83 6.97 -17.22 10.65
CA MET A 83 5.69 -17.88 10.84
C MET A 83 5.56 -18.42 12.25
N ASP A 84 4.44 -18.13 12.89
CA ASP A 84 4.04 -18.76 14.15
C ASP A 84 3.33 -20.10 13.93
N LYS A 85 3.04 -20.80 15.03
CA LYS A 85 2.35 -22.10 15.00
C LYS A 85 1.03 -22.05 14.26
N LYS A 86 0.24 -20.98 14.40
CA LYS A 86 -1.07 -20.84 13.77
C LYS A 86 -0.92 -20.70 12.26
N GLN A 87 0.02 -19.87 11.81
CA GLN A 87 0.33 -19.65 10.40
C GLN A 87 0.88 -20.92 9.74
N LEU A 88 1.73 -21.69 10.44
CA LEU A 88 2.22 -22.97 9.96
C LEU A 88 1.07 -23.98 9.77
N GLN A 89 0.13 -24.06 10.72
CA GLN A 89 -1.05 -24.92 10.60
C GLN A 89 -1.97 -24.48 9.44
N GLU A 90 -2.17 -23.18 9.27
CA GLU A 90 -2.95 -22.63 8.15
C GLU A 90 -2.33 -23.04 6.81
N LEU A 91 -1.01 -22.91 6.65
CA LEU A 91 -0.32 -23.28 5.41
C LEU A 91 -0.40 -24.79 5.11
N ARG A 92 -0.44 -25.65 6.14
CA ARG A 92 -0.63 -27.10 5.97
C ARG A 92 -2.03 -27.45 5.45
N VAL A 93 -3.06 -26.76 5.95
CA VAL A 93 -4.45 -26.97 5.52
C VAL A 93 -4.72 -26.31 4.18
N ARG A 94 -4.13 -25.15 3.94
CA ARG A 94 -4.31 -24.33 2.75
C ARG A 94 -2.94 -24.00 2.13
N PRO A 95 -2.36 -24.95 1.37
CA PRO A 95 -1.09 -24.73 0.70
C PRO A 95 -1.17 -23.58 -0.32
N VAL A 96 0.00 -23.04 -0.67
CA VAL A 96 0.13 -22.00 -1.69
C VAL A 96 -0.26 -22.58 -3.04
N SER A 97 -1.21 -21.93 -3.71
CA SER A 97 -1.68 -22.33 -5.04
C SER A 97 -0.56 -22.18 -6.07
N VAL A 98 -0.41 -23.17 -6.94
CA VAL A 98 0.58 -23.18 -8.02
C VAL A 98 -0.12 -22.99 -9.35
N SER A 99 0.45 -22.15 -10.22
CA SER A 99 -0.10 -21.89 -11.55
C SER A 99 0.23 -23.04 -12.50
N GLY A 100 -0.68 -24.02 -12.57
CA GLY A 100 -0.62 -25.12 -13.53
C GLY A 100 0.73 -25.86 -13.52
N ASN A 101 1.28 -26.09 -14.71
CA ASN A 101 2.58 -26.76 -14.92
C ASN A 101 3.80 -25.83 -14.74
N SER A 102 3.59 -24.56 -14.39
CA SER A 102 4.69 -23.68 -14.01
C SER A 102 4.88 -23.74 -12.50
N HIS A 103 6.11 -23.91 -12.02
CA HIS A 103 6.46 -23.80 -10.59
C HIS A 103 6.34 -22.35 -10.06
N ARG A 104 5.39 -21.57 -10.58
CA ARG A 104 5.10 -20.20 -10.16
C ARG A 104 3.97 -20.21 -9.15
N THR A 105 4.20 -19.54 -8.05
CA THR A 105 3.18 -19.22 -7.05
C THR A 105 2.10 -18.34 -7.67
N LEU A 106 0.83 -18.72 -7.51
CA LEU A 106 -0.29 -17.83 -7.83
C LEU A 106 -0.43 -16.79 -6.72
N MET A 107 -0.33 -15.52 -7.08
CA MET A 107 -0.69 -14.44 -6.17
C MET A 107 -2.18 -14.10 -6.36
N PRO A 108 -2.96 -13.95 -5.27
CA PRO A 108 -4.32 -13.46 -5.39
C PRO A 108 -4.32 -12.03 -5.97
N ALA A 109 -5.47 -11.54 -6.40
CA ALA A 109 -5.61 -10.12 -6.70
C ALA A 109 -5.28 -9.31 -5.43
N LEU A 110 -4.54 -8.22 -5.59
CA LEU A 110 -3.99 -7.42 -4.49
C LEU A 110 -4.46 -5.98 -4.62
N ILE A 111 -4.72 -5.38 -3.46
CA ILE A 111 -4.89 -3.94 -3.32
C ILE A 111 -3.63 -3.40 -2.67
N MET A 112 -3.02 -2.42 -3.34
CA MET A 112 -1.81 -1.73 -2.92
C MET A 112 -2.15 -0.30 -2.57
N ARG A 113 -1.82 0.13 -1.36
CA ARG A 113 -1.94 1.52 -0.90
C ARG A 113 -0.56 2.11 -0.68
N LEU A 114 -0.35 3.32 -1.17
CA LEU A 114 0.91 4.04 -1.12
C LEU A 114 0.71 5.38 -0.40
N TRP A 115 1.59 5.67 0.55
CA TRP A 115 1.74 6.98 1.17
C TRP A 115 3.14 7.51 0.90
N TYR A 116 3.22 8.80 0.62
CA TYR A 116 4.49 9.45 0.31
C TYR A 116 4.60 10.82 0.98
N ALA A 117 5.81 11.13 1.44
CA ALA A 117 6.20 12.47 1.84
C ALA A 117 7.63 12.76 1.35
N PRO A 118 7.87 13.91 0.69
CA PRO A 118 9.21 14.32 0.28
C PRO A 118 10.20 14.45 1.44
N HIS A 119 9.71 14.91 2.60
CA HIS A 119 10.48 15.11 3.81
C HIS A 119 9.61 14.79 5.04
N ILE A 120 10.12 13.98 5.96
CA ILE A 120 9.53 13.75 7.28
C ILE A 120 10.61 13.98 8.32
N GLU A 121 10.36 14.92 9.22
CA GLU A 121 11.17 15.09 10.42
C GLU A 121 10.58 14.21 11.53
N LEU A 122 11.44 13.36 12.10
CA LEU A 122 11.11 12.48 13.21
C LEU A 122 11.67 13.04 14.52
N PRO A 123 11.12 12.61 15.68
CA PRO A 123 11.70 12.94 16.98
C PRO A 123 13.19 12.60 17.02
N GLY A 124 13.99 13.45 17.67
CA GLY A 124 15.45 13.30 17.71
C GLY A 124 16.20 13.93 16.54
N GLY A 125 15.53 14.73 15.70
CA GLY A 125 16.17 15.49 14.62
C GLY A 125 16.50 14.68 13.37
N VAL A 126 15.95 13.46 13.24
CA VAL A 126 16.17 12.60 12.08
C VAL A 126 15.26 13.05 10.94
N LEU A 127 15.83 13.38 9.79
CA LEU A 127 15.10 13.77 8.58
C LEU A 127 15.10 12.64 7.56
N LEU A 128 13.92 12.06 7.30
CA LEU A 128 13.71 11.12 6.21
C LEU A 128 13.39 11.86 4.90
N LYS A 129 14.18 11.62 3.87
CA LYS A 129 13.94 12.14 2.52
C LYS A 129 13.25 11.08 1.65
N GLY A 130 12.21 11.48 0.95
CA GLY A 130 11.44 10.63 0.04
C GLY A 130 10.75 9.45 0.73
N ALA A 131 10.30 9.63 1.97
CA ALA A 131 9.68 8.58 2.78
C ALA A 131 8.45 7.99 2.06
N THR A 132 8.41 6.66 1.99
CA THR A 132 7.40 5.91 1.26
C THR A 132 6.93 4.75 2.09
N LEU A 133 5.61 4.62 2.24
CA LEU A 133 4.99 3.47 2.84
C LEU A 133 4.10 2.81 1.80
N VAL A 134 4.24 1.49 1.66
CA VAL A 134 3.37 0.67 0.81
C VAL A 134 2.71 -0.38 1.70
N ALA A 135 1.39 -0.47 1.62
CA ALA A 135 0.60 -1.53 2.19
C ALA A 135 0.04 -2.40 1.08
N ILE A 136 0.18 -3.71 1.19
CA ILE A 136 -0.32 -4.68 0.22
C ILE A 136 -1.20 -5.66 0.96
N ARG A 137 -2.39 -5.93 0.44
CA ARG A 137 -3.29 -6.96 0.96
C ARG A 137 -4.07 -7.64 -0.16
N PRO A 138 -4.51 -8.90 0.04
CA PRO A 138 -5.44 -9.55 -0.89
C PRO A 138 -6.73 -8.74 -1.05
N SER A 139 -7.28 -8.71 -2.28
CA SER A 139 -8.56 -8.06 -2.59
C SER A 139 -9.74 -8.74 -1.89
N ASP A 140 -9.69 -10.06 -1.75
CA ASP A 140 -10.79 -10.86 -1.18
C ASP A 140 -10.98 -10.65 0.33
N ASP A 141 -9.94 -10.17 1.03
CA ASP A 141 -10.03 -9.84 2.45
C ASP A 141 -10.96 -8.64 2.71
N VAL A 142 -11.15 -7.75 1.72
CA VAL A 142 -12.15 -6.66 1.77
C VAL A 142 -13.57 -7.21 1.91
N LEU A 143 -13.84 -8.39 1.35
CA LEU A 143 -15.18 -8.97 1.28
C LEU A 143 -15.51 -9.82 2.53
N ARG A 144 -14.49 -10.41 3.17
CA ARG A 144 -14.64 -11.20 4.41
C ARG A 144 -14.78 -10.33 5.66
N GLU A 145 -14.15 -9.16 5.65
CA GLU A 145 -14.27 -8.17 6.72
C GLU A 145 -15.51 -7.31 6.40
N GLY A 146 -16.69 -7.74 6.87
CA GLY A 146 -18.00 -7.15 6.55
C GLY A 146 -18.22 -5.71 7.02
N GLY A 147 -17.45 -4.76 6.51
CA GLY A 147 -17.53 -3.33 6.79
C GLY A 147 -17.54 -2.53 5.48
N GLY A 148 -18.72 -2.13 5.04
CA GLY A 148 -18.88 -1.28 3.86
C GLY A 148 -18.11 0.03 4.01
N VAL A 149 -17.44 0.46 2.93
CA VAL A 149 -16.94 1.82 2.62
C VAL A 149 -16.02 2.52 3.65
N GLU A 150 -15.95 2.10 4.91
CA GLU A 150 -15.14 2.73 5.96
C GLU A 150 -13.68 2.23 6.03
N ALA A 151 -13.33 1.18 5.30
CA ALA A 151 -11.93 0.74 5.15
C ALA A 151 -11.11 1.63 4.18
N ALA A 152 -11.75 2.60 3.53
CA ALA A 152 -11.10 3.57 2.64
C ALA A 152 -10.47 4.76 3.39
N GLY A 153 -10.71 4.89 4.70
CA GLY A 153 -10.08 5.91 5.53
C GLY A 153 -8.64 5.58 5.95
N PRO A 154 -7.94 6.51 6.61
CA PRO A 154 -6.67 6.26 7.31
C PRO A 154 -6.76 5.12 8.34
N ALA A 155 -7.96 4.81 8.84
CA ALA A 155 -8.23 3.78 9.83
C ALA A 155 -8.01 2.34 9.28
N GLY A 156 -8.28 2.08 7.99
CA GLY A 156 -8.12 0.75 7.39
C GLY A 156 -6.68 0.28 7.21
N ALA A 157 -5.69 1.13 7.52
CA ALA A 157 -4.26 0.79 7.49
C ALA A 157 -3.62 0.80 8.90
N SER A 158 -4.43 1.00 9.95
CA SER A 158 -3.97 1.08 11.35
C SER A 158 -3.20 -0.17 11.80
N TRP A 159 -3.58 -1.36 11.29
CA TRP A 159 -2.93 -2.65 11.59
C TRP A 159 -1.44 -2.72 11.22
N ILE A 160 -0.95 -1.83 10.36
CA ILE A 160 0.43 -1.84 9.87
C ILE A 160 1.34 -0.98 10.77
N SER A 161 0.77 -0.12 11.61
CA SER A 161 1.54 0.78 12.48
C SER A 161 2.47 0.01 13.42
N ASP A 162 2.02 -1.16 13.90
CA ASP A 162 2.75 -1.99 14.85
C ASP A 162 3.70 -2.97 14.17
N ALA A 163 3.68 -3.05 12.83
CA ALA A 163 4.58 -3.91 12.06
C ALA A 163 6.02 -3.37 11.98
N PHE A 164 6.23 -2.11 12.38
CA PHE A 164 7.54 -1.45 12.33
C PHE A 164 8.07 -1.19 13.74
N GLU A 165 9.39 -1.21 13.86
CA GLU A 165 10.12 -0.68 15.03
C GLU A 165 10.46 0.80 14.85
N GLU A 166 10.85 1.49 15.92
CA GLU A 166 11.34 2.87 15.81
C GLU A 166 12.66 2.91 15.01
N PRO A 167 12.89 3.95 14.18
CA PRO A 167 12.08 5.16 14.00
C PRO A 167 10.96 5.03 12.95
N TYR A 168 10.86 3.88 12.29
CA TYR A 168 9.95 3.64 11.16
C TYR A 168 8.48 3.56 11.59
N ARG A 169 8.20 3.08 12.81
CA ARG A 169 6.88 3.15 13.43
C ARG A 169 6.34 4.57 13.49
N THR A 170 7.15 5.51 14.00
CA THR A 170 6.77 6.93 14.01
C THR A 170 6.60 7.49 12.60
N ALA A 171 7.50 7.14 11.67
CA ALA A 171 7.38 7.55 10.28
C ALA A 171 6.08 7.06 9.62
N ALA A 172 5.68 5.80 9.85
CA ALA A 172 4.43 5.23 9.35
C ALA A 172 3.21 6.00 9.88
N LYS A 173 3.18 6.31 11.18
CA LYS A 173 2.10 7.12 11.80
C LYS A 173 1.98 8.52 11.18
N VAL A 174 3.11 9.15 10.84
CA VAL A 174 3.10 10.44 10.13
C VAL A 174 2.59 10.28 8.69
N LEU A 175 3.00 9.22 8.00
CA LEU A 175 2.58 8.93 6.63
C LEU A 175 1.09 8.62 6.52
N PHE A 176 0.48 7.93 7.49
CA PHE A 176 -0.97 7.65 7.46
C PHE A 176 -1.87 8.88 7.50
N LYS A 177 -1.36 10.01 8.02
CA LYS A 177 -2.06 11.30 8.01
C LYS A 177 -1.99 12.00 6.65
N ARG A 178 -1.22 11.46 5.69
CA ARG A 178 -1.05 12.01 4.35
C ARG A 178 -2.04 11.37 3.37
N ARG A 179 -2.13 11.98 2.19
CA ARG A 179 -2.90 11.44 1.07
C ARG A 179 -2.42 10.02 0.72
N THR A 180 -3.38 9.15 0.43
CA THR A 180 -3.14 7.78 -0.03
C THR A 180 -3.34 7.69 -1.54
N TYR A 181 -2.49 6.91 -2.21
CA TYR A 181 -2.69 6.46 -3.59
C TYR A 181 -3.02 4.97 -3.57
N SER A 182 -4.00 4.54 -4.36
CA SER A 182 -4.42 3.14 -4.42
C SER A 182 -4.16 2.58 -5.82
N LEU A 183 -3.66 1.35 -5.87
CA LEU A 183 -3.47 0.58 -7.09
C LEU A 183 -4.06 -0.81 -6.87
N GLU A 184 -4.83 -1.28 -7.84
CA GLU A 184 -5.31 -2.66 -7.86
C GLU A 184 -4.46 -3.46 -8.84
N MET A 185 -4.06 -4.66 -8.42
CA MET A 185 -3.31 -5.60 -9.24
C MET A 185 -4.10 -6.89 -9.32
N ASN A 186 -4.45 -7.29 -10.55
CA ASN A 186 -5.11 -8.57 -10.80
C ASN A 186 -4.20 -9.73 -10.39
N SER A 187 -4.80 -10.90 -10.15
CA SER A 187 -4.06 -12.14 -9.87
C SER A 187 -3.07 -12.46 -11.00
N PHE A 188 -1.87 -12.92 -10.64
CA PHE A 188 -0.81 -13.27 -11.59
C PHE A 188 0.04 -14.45 -11.09
#